data_AF-A0A0A9XWT9-F1
#
_entry.id   AF-A0A0A9XWT9-F1
#
_cell.length_a   1.000
_cell.length_b   1.000
_cell.length_c   1.000
_cell.angle_alpha   90.00
_cell.angle_beta   90.00
_cell.angle_gamma   90.00
#
_symmetry.space_group_name_H-M   'P 1'
#
loop_
_entity.id
_entity.type
_entity.pdbx_description
1 polymer ?
#
loop_
_entity_poly.entity_id
_entity_poly.type
_entity_poly.pdbx_seq_one_letter_code
_entity_poly.pdbx_strand_id
1 'polypeptide(L)'
;MEVEVSLDKTAHANASAYFQKMKANQVKLGKTFAATAKAAAGAARKGDKAAAKQKTKKLIAKERVKKWWEKFRWFRTSAGDVVLQGKDAQSSEIILRRIMCMRDVFVFSEIDGALPCLLRPMNADV
;
A
#
# COMPACT_ATOMS: atom_id res chain seq x y z
N MET A 1 3.36 -53.53 33.84
CA MET A 1 3.09 -52.10 34.08
C MET A 1 3.79 -51.77 35.39
N GLU A 2 4.94 -51.13 35.29
CA GLU A 2 5.81 -50.85 36.45
C GLU A 2 5.64 -49.38 36.83
N VAL A 3 5.55 -49.10 38.14
CA VAL A 3 5.39 -47.75 38.67
C VAL A 3 6.51 -47.52 39.67
N GLU A 4 7.28 -46.45 39.49
CA GLU A 4 8.32 -46.07 40.42
C GLU A 4 7.70 -45.56 41.73
N VAL A 5 8.04 -46.18 42.85
CA VAL A 5 7.50 -45.83 44.17
C VAL A 5 8.66 -45.38 45.04
N SER A 6 8.54 -44.20 45.66
CA SER A 6 9.51 -43.75 46.66
C SER A 6 9.34 -44.54 47.95
N LEU A 7 10.38 -45.25 48.37
CA LEU A 7 10.36 -46.12 49.55
C LEU A 7 10.25 -45.33 50.87
N ASP A 8 10.62 -44.05 50.85
CA ASP A 8 10.55 -43.13 52.01
C ASP A 8 9.12 -42.68 52.34
N LYS A 9 8.13 -43.04 51.51
CA LYS A 9 6.74 -42.60 51.62
C LYS A 9 5.80 -43.78 51.74
N THR A 10 4.71 -43.59 52.47
CA THR A 10 3.63 -44.58 52.55
C THR A 10 2.97 -44.77 51.18
N ALA A 11 2.45 -45.97 50.93
CA ALA A 11 1.78 -46.31 49.67
C ALA A 11 0.67 -45.31 49.31
N HIS A 12 -0.08 -44.84 50.30
CA HIS A 12 -1.15 -43.87 50.13
C HIS A 12 -0.63 -42.47 49.76
N ALA A 13 0.52 -42.07 50.30
CA ALA A 13 1.16 -40.79 49.98
C ALA A 13 1.72 -40.80 48.54
N ASN A 14 2.30 -41.93 48.11
CA ASN A 14 2.76 -42.10 46.72
C ASN A 14 1.59 -42.05 45.73
N ALA A 15 0.50 -42.77 45.99
CA ALA A 15 -0.69 -42.75 45.15
C ALA A 15 -1.30 -41.33 45.03
N SER A 16 -1.40 -40.62 46.15
CA SER A 16 -1.89 -39.24 46.18
C SER A 16 -0.99 -38.29 45.39
N ALA A 17 0.33 -38.41 45.50
CA ALA A 17 1.28 -37.61 44.74
C ALA A 17 1.17 -37.83 43.22
N TYR A 18 0.99 -39.08 42.77
CA TYR A 18 0.76 -39.38 41.36
C TYR A 18 -0.56 -38.79 40.85
N PHE A 19 -1.63 -38.88 41.64
CA PHE A 19 -2.92 -38.29 41.28
C PHE A 19 -2.86 -36.76 41.19
N GLN A 20 -2.12 -36.11 42.11
CA GLN A 20 -1.87 -34.67 42.05
C GLN A 20 -1.03 -34.28 40.81
N LYS A 21 0.01 -35.06 40.47
CA LYS A 21 0.79 -34.87 39.24
C LYS A 21 -0.09 -35.00 37.99
N MET A 22 -0.97 -36.00 37.94
CA MET A 22 -1.93 -36.18 36.84
C MET A 22 -2.82 -34.94 36.68
N LYS A 23 -3.44 -34.45 37.76
CA LYS A 23 -4.27 -33.25 37.74
C LYS A 23 -3.50 -32.02 37.27
N ALA A 24 -2.28 -31.82 37.78
CA ALA A 24 -1.43 -30.70 37.36
C ALA A 24 -1.06 -30.79 35.87
N ASN A 25 -0.76 -31.98 35.36
CA ASN A 25 -0.44 -32.20 33.95
C ASN A 25 -1.65 -31.99 33.04
N GLN A 26 -2.86 -32.39 33.45
CA GLN A 26 -4.09 -32.09 32.70
C GLN A 26 -4.32 -30.58 32.57
N VAL A 27 -4.14 -29.83 33.66
CA VAL A 27 -4.28 -28.36 33.63
C VAL A 27 -3.22 -27.72 32.73
N LYS A 28 -1.98 -28.21 32.78
CA LYS A 28 -0.90 -27.74 31.89
C LYS A 28 -1.20 -28.03 30.42
N LEU A 29 -1.66 -29.24 30.09
CA LEU A 29 -2.06 -29.62 28.73
C LEU A 29 -3.14 -28.69 28.17
N GLY A 30 -4.20 -28.44 28.94
CA GLY A 30 -5.27 -27.52 28.52
C GLY A 30 -4.75 -26.10 28.23
N LYS A 31 -3.85 -25.59 29.08
CA LYS A 31 -3.22 -24.28 28.87
C LYS A 31 -2.32 -24.24 27.64
N THR A 32 -1.53 -25.29 27.41
CA THR A 32 -0.66 -25.39 26.23
C THR A 32 -1.48 -25.42 24.94
N PHE A 33 -2.57 -26.19 24.89
CA PHE A 33 -3.45 -26.23 23.72
C PHE A 33 -4.08 -24.86 23.41
N ALA A 34 -4.58 -24.17 24.42
CA ALA A 34 -5.16 -22.83 24.25
C ALA A 34 -4.11 -21.80 23.77
N ALA A 35 -2.89 -21.86 24.30
CA ALA A 35 -1.80 -20.98 23.90
C ALA A 35 -1.37 -21.23 22.45
N THR A 36 -1.22 -22.49 22.05
CA THR A 36 -0.83 -22.89 20.68
C THR A 36 -1.90 -22.47 19.66
N ALA A 37 -3.19 -22.69 19.97
CA ALA A 37 -4.29 -22.27 19.10
C ALA A 37 -4.33 -20.75 18.91
N LYS A 38 -4.09 -19.98 19.98
CA LYS A 38 -4.03 -18.51 19.92
C LYS A 38 -2.82 -18.01 19.12
N ALA A 39 -1.68 -18.67 19.25
CA ALA A 39 -0.48 -18.35 18.47
C ALA A 39 -0.67 -18.62 16.97
N ALA A 40 -1.27 -19.76 16.61
CA ALA A 40 -1.57 -20.12 15.22
C ALA A 40 -2.56 -19.12 14.57
N ALA A 41 -3.64 -18.76 15.28
CA ALA A 41 -4.59 -17.77 14.80
C ALA A 41 -3.95 -16.37 14.66
N GLY A 42 -3.03 -16.01 15.56
CA GLY A 42 -2.25 -14.78 15.47
C GLY A 42 -1.32 -14.74 14.25
N ALA A 43 -0.66 -15.85 13.94
CA ALA A 43 0.23 -15.97 12.78
C ALA A 43 -0.54 -15.84 11.46
N ALA A 44 -1.69 -16.52 11.32
CA ALA A 44 -2.54 -16.43 10.13
C ALA A 44 -3.02 -14.98 9.89
N ARG A 45 -3.56 -14.33 10.92
CA ARG A 45 -4.03 -12.94 10.85
C ARG A 45 -2.91 -11.95 10.50
N LYS A 46 -1.68 -12.22 10.93
CA LYS A 46 -0.51 -11.37 10.62
C LYS A 46 -0.05 -11.58 9.16
N GLY A 47 -0.11 -12.82 8.67
CA GLY A 47 0.12 -13.16 7.26
C GLY A 47 -0.86 -12.47 6.32
N ASP A 48 -2.16 -12.55 6.60
CA ASP A 48 -3.20 -11.92 5.76
C ASP A 48 -3.07 -10.39 5.72
N LYS A 49 -2.79 -9.78 6.87
CA LYS A 49 -2.55 -8.32 6.96
C LYS A 49 -1.29 -7.91 6.22
N ALA A 50 -0.23 -8.72 6.23
CA ALA A 50 0.99 -8.42 5.48
C ALA A 50 0.75 -8.53 3.96
N ALA A 51 0.04 -9.56 3.51
CA ALA A 51 -0.32 -9.74 2.11
C ALA A 51 -1.22 -8.60 1.58
N ALA A 52 -2.22 -8.18 2.35
CA ALA A 52 -3.09 -7.06 2.01
C ALA A 52 -2.33 -5.72 1.91
N LYS A 53 -1.40 -5.46 2.85
CA LYS A 53 -0.52 -4.28 2.83
C LYS A 53 0.44 -4.28 1.63
N GLN A 54 0.90 -5.46 1.20
CA GLN A 54 1.80 -5.57 0.05
C GLN A 54 1.06 -5.31 -1.27
N LYS A 55 -0.20 -5.75 -1.40
CA LYS A 55 -1.05 -5.44 -2.56
C LYS A 55 -1.34 -3.94 -2.70
N THR A 56 -1.65 -3.27 -1.59
CA THR A 56 -1.86 -1.80 -1.58
C THR A 56 -0.59 -1.03 -1.91
N LYS A 57 0.57 -1.43 -1.38
CA LYS A 57 1.86 -0.81 -1.75
C LYS A 57 2.19 -0.98 -3.24
N LYS A 58 1.91 -2.15 -3.84
CA LYS A 58 2.17 -2.38 -5.28
C LYS A 58 1.28 -1.53 -6.20
N LEU A 59 0.04 -1.22 -5.78
CA LEU A 59 -0.84 -0.29 -6.51
C LEU A 59 -0.32 1.15 -6.47
N ILE A 60 0.24 1.57 -5.33
CA ILE A 60 0.80 2.92 -5.14
C ILE A 60 2.17 3.06 -5.82
N ALA A 61 2.96 1.99 -5.85
CA ALA A 61 4.31 1.96 -6.41
C ALA A 61 4.38 1.89 -7.94
N LYS A 62 3.24 1.87 -8.66
CA LYS A 62 3.24 2.36 -10.05
C LYS A 62 3.33 3.88 -10.00
N GLU A 63 4.47 4.36 -9.49
CA GLU A 63 4.76 5.76 -9.31
C GLU A 63 4.59 6.44 -10.65
N ARG A 64 3.53 7.25 -10.76
CA ARG A 64 3.20 7.95 -11.99
C ARG A 64 4.37 8.89 -12.28
N VAL A 65 5.10 8.63 -13.37
CA VAL A 65 6.13 9.54 -13.86
C VAL A 65 5.44 10.87 -14.17
N LYS A 66 5.63 11.85 -13.29
CA LYS A 66 5.01 13.17 -13.41
C LYS A 66 5.59 13.84 -14.64
N LYS A 67 4.76 14.04 -15.65
CA LYS A 67 5.17 14.70 -16.89
C LYS A 67 5.41 16.18 -16.59
N TRP A 68 6.43 16.77 -17.23
CA TRP A 68 6.85 18.15 -16.93
C TRP A 68 5.74 19.19 -17.20
N TRP A 69 4.84 18.91 -18.15
CA TRP A 69 3.70 19.78 -18.48
C TRP A 69 2.57 19.74 -17.44
N GLU A 70 2.57 18.78 -16.51
CA GLU A 70 1.58 18.73 -15.42
C GLU A 70 1.72 19.89 -14.42
N LYS A 71 2.79 20.69 -14.54
CA LYS A 71 2.94 21.95 -13.81
C LYS A 71 1.89 22.99 -14.23
N PHE A 72 1.47 22.98 -15.49
CA PHE A 72 0.52 23.92 -16.10
C PHE A 72 -0.92 23.40 -16.07
N ARG A 73 -1.89 24.22 -16.51
CA ARG A 73 -3.23 23.71 -16.84
C ARG A 73 -3.11 22.98 -18.17
N TRP A 74 -3.57 21.73 -18.25
CA TRP A 74 -3.47 20.96 -19.48
C TRP A 74 -4.64 19.99 -19.63
N PHE A 75 -4.98 19.68 -20.87
CA PHE A 75 -5.92 18.62 -21.21
C PHE A 75 -5.56 18.01 -22.58
N ARG A 76 -6.21 16.89 -22.91
CA ARG A 76 -6.10 16.25 -24.23
C ARG A 76 -7.39 16.43 -25.01
N THR A 77 -7.28 16.79 -26.28
CA THR A 77 -8.42 16.85 -27.20
C THR A 77 -8.87 15.45 -27.59
N SER A 78 -10.06 15.32 -28.19
CA SER A 78 -10.55 14.07 -28.76
C SER A 78 -9.64 13.50 -29.87
N ALA A 79 -8.92 14.38 -30.58
CA ALA A 79 -7.92 14.01 -31.59
C ALA A 79 -6.58 13.54 -30.97
N GLY A 80 -6.41 13.66 -29.65
CA GLY A 80 -5.20 13.24 -28.94
C GLY A 80 -4.14 14.34 -28.76
N ASP A 81 -4.40 15.55 -29.25
CA ASP A 81 -3.49 16.69 -29.11
C ASP A 81 -3.43 17.19 -27.67
N VAL A 82 -2.29 17.77 -27.29
CA VAL A 82 -2.07 18.27 -25.93
C VAL A 82 -2.24 19.78 -25.92
N VAL A 83 -3.17 20.27 -25.09
CA VAL A 83 -3.35 21.70 -24.85
C VAL A 83 -2.70 22.09 -23.53
N LEU A 84 -1.92 23.16 -23.53
CA LEU A 84 -1.32 23.77 -22.35
C LEU A 84 -1.80 25.21 -22.17
N GLN A 85 -2.04 25.60 -20.92
CA GLN A 85 -2.37 26.97 -20.52
C GLN A 85 -1.65 27.32 -19.22
N GLY A 86 -1.15 28.55 -19.12
CA GLY A 86 -0.57 29.07 -17.90
C GLY A 86 -1.60 29.22 -16.77
N LYS A 87 -1.14 29.16 -15.53
CA LYS A 87 -1.98 29.48 -14.34
C LYS A 87 -2.01 30.97 -14.03
N ASP A 88 -0.98 31.68 -14.46
CA ASP A 88 -0.70 33.10 -14.23
C ASP A 88 0.03 33.68 -15.45
N ALA A 89 0.19 35.01 -15.48
CA ALA A 89 0.88 35.69 -16.58
C ALA A 89 2.34 35.21 -16.74
N GLN A 90 3.04 34.99 -15.62
CA GLN A 90 4.41 34.50 -15.59
C GLN A 90 4.55 33.08 -16.18
N SER A 91 3.70 32.13 -15.80
CA SER A 91 3.75 30.78 -16.40
C SER A 91 3.32 30.76 -17.86
N SER A 92 2.39 31.65 -18.26
CA SER A 92 1.99 31.80 -19.66
C SER A 92 3.16 32.28 -20.51
N GLU A 93 3.92 33.26 -20.04
CA GLU A 93 5.13 33.74 -20.72
C GLU A 93 6.20 32.64 -20.85
N ILE A 94 6.38 31.81 -19.82
CA ILE A 94 7.28 30.64 -19.88
C ILE A 94 6.85 29.66 -20.97
N ILE A 95 5.55 29.38 -21.10
CA ILE A 95 5.02 28.51 -22.15
C ILE A 95 5.37 29.07 -23.53
N LEU A 96 5.13 30.37 -23.74
CA LEU A 96 5.33 31.01 -25.04
C LEU A 96 6.80 31.20 -25.42
N ARG A 97 7.65 31.58 -24.47
CA ARG A 97 9.07 31.86 -24.77
C ARG A 97 9.95 30.62 -24.80
N ARG A 98 9.64 29.60 -23.99
CA ARG A 98 10.57 28.48 -23.74
C ARG A 98 10.05 27.13 -24.24
N ILE A 99 8.74 26.94 -24.32
CA ILE A 99 8.13 25.65 -24.62
C ILE A 99 7.56 25.59 -26.03
N MET A 100 7.06 26.72 -26.56
CA MET A 100 6.49 26.81 -27.90
C MET A 100 7.51 26.46 -28.98
N CYS A 101 7.13 25.55 -29.88
CA CYS A 101 7.89 25.17 -31.05
C CYS A 101 7.18 25.63 -32.33
N MET A 102 7.89 25.63 -33.46
CA MET A 102 7.41 26.16 -34.75
C MET A 102 6.12 25.53 -35.28
N ARG A 103 5.71 24.36 -34.77
CA ARG A 103 4.51 23.61 -35.19
C ARG A 103 3.36 23.66 -34.18
N ASP A 104 3.57 24.35 -33.06
CA ASP A 104 2.53 24.52 -32.05
C ASP A 104 1.59 25.67 -32.45
N VAL A 105 0.30 25.51 -32.17
CA VAL A 105 -0.71 26.51 -32.48
C VAL A 105 -0.95 27.38 -31.26
N PHE A 106 -0.82 28.70 -31.44
CA PHE A 106 -1.12 29.69 -30.41
C PHE A 106 -2.60 30.09 -30.48
N VAL A 107 -3.30 30.01 -29.35
CA VAL A 107 -4.71 30.36 -29.23
C VAL A 107 -4.87 31.45 -28.18
N PHE A 108 -5.46 32.57 -28.57
CA PHE A 108 -5.79 33.68 -27.68
C PHE A 108 -7.27 34.01 -27.79
N SER A 109 -7.83 34.57 -26.72
CA SER A 109 -9.21 35.05 -26.67
C SER A 109 -9.18 36.56 -26.51
N GLU A 110 -10.03 37.27 -27.25
CA GLU A 110 -10.15 38.74 -27.22
C GLU A 110 -10.77 39.29 -25.92
N ILE A 111 -11.01 38.43 -24.93
CA ILE A 111 -11.60 38.80 -23.65
C ILE A 111 -10.52 39.30 -22.68
N ASP A 112 -10.80 40.43 -22.01
CA ASP A 112 -9.93 40.97 -20.99
C ASP A 112 -9.70 39.98 -19.83
N GLY A 113 -8.43 39.73 -19.53
CA GLY A 113 -8.00 38.78 -18.50
C GLY A 113 -7.91 37.33 -18.98
N ALA A 114 -8.16 37.04 -20.26
CA ALA A 114 -7.94 35.71 -20.80
C ALA A 114 -6.45 35.38 -20.93
N LEU A 115 -6.07 34.18 -20.48
CA LEU A 115 -4.72 33.66 -20.64
C LEU A 115 -4.61 32.85 -21.93
N PRO A 116 -3.55 33.06 -22.74
CA PRO A 116 -3.35 32.31 -23.97
C PRO A 116 -3.14 30.82 -23.73
N CYS A 117 -3.52 30.01 -24.70
CA CYS A 117 -3.35 28.56 -24.73
C CYS A 117 -2.42 28.16 -25.88
N LEU A 118 -1.67 27.09 -25.67
CA LEU A 118 -0.81 26.47 -26.67
C LEU A 118 -1.36 25.08 -26.99
N LEU A 119 -1.66 24.81 -28.26
CA LEU A 119 -2.05 23.50 -28.75
C LEU A 119 -0.85 22.84 -29.42
N ARG A 120 -0.44 21.68 -28.91
CA ARG A 120 0.60 20.84 -29.50
C ARG A 120 -0.03 19.64 -30.20
N PRO A 121 0.04 19.57 -31.54
CA PRO A 121 -0.45 18.43 -32.27
C PRO A 121 0.43 17.20 -32.00
N MET A 122 -0.19 16.05 -31.70
CA MET A 122 0.56 14.81 -31.42
C MET A 122 0.91 14.04 -32.71
N ASN A 123 0.18 14.29 -33.81
CA ASN A 123 0.28 13.58 -35.09
C ASN A 123 0.94 14.42 -36.19
N ALA A 124 1.93 15.22 -35.84
CA ALA A 124 2.53 16.15 -36.79
C ALA A 124 3.46 15.44 -37.82
N ASP A 125 3.64 14.13 -37.79
CA ASP A 125 4.48 13.44 -38.77
C ASP A 125 3.70 13.06 -40.04
N VAL A 126 3.26 14.08 -40.80
CA VAL A 126 2.92 14.02 -42.23
C VAL A 126 3.37 15.32 -42.90
#